data_AF-A0A9D7MH27-F1
#
_entry.id   AF-A0A9D7MH27-F1
#
_cell.length_a   1.000
_cell.length_b   1.000
_cell.length_c   1.000
_cell.angle_alpha   90.00
_cell.angle_beta   90.00
_cell.angle_gamma   90.00
#
_symmetry.space_group_name_H-M   'P 1'
#
loop_
_entity.id
_entity.type
_entity.pdbx_description
1 polymer ?
#
loop_
_entity_poly.entity_id
_entity_poly.type
_entity_poly.pdbx_seq_one_letter_code
_entity_poly.pdbx_strand_id
1 'polypeptide(L)'
;MLKVLEALQTSRNLKSFFRERHARCEQVLTFCEPLVEDRVLEKHITDAIDDTGNVRDNASRELLNIRREIHELSARLRIRLQRMLKKFGEEELLQEDFITQRDGRFVLPLRVETKRSVEGIIHGVSASGQTVFMEPAETYEMNNDLAILNGREQREIIRILTTITSEVGAVSYGIESAVAVLTELDTILARARFALDHGGIKPVIVDDEEIELTNVHHPILAINAKRTRDVVIPLSVRFDATTRGILISGPNAGGKTVAMKAIGLTMSMAMSGIFPLGMCSMRPRRITTAIGDHQSIESNLSTFSSQIIRLRDVLSHCDGNAPA
;
A
#
# COMPACT_ATOMS: atom_id res chain seq x y z
N MET A 1 12.63 1.22 -2.88
CA MET A 1 13.13 0.44 -4.03
C MET A 1 12.19 -0.68 -4.44
N LEU A 2 11.85 -1.66 -3.58
CA LEU A 2 11.00 -2.79 -3.99
C LEU A 2 9.65 -2.39 -4.61
N LYS A 3 8.94 -1.41 -4.03
CA LYS A 3 7.69 -0.88 -4.61
C LYS A 3 7.87 -0.27 -6.00
N VAL A 4 9.02 0.36 -6.25
CA VAL A 4 9.35 0.94 -7.56
C VAL A 4 9.59 -0.19 -8.57
N LEU A 5 10.33 -1.22 -8.18
CA LEU A 5 10.55 -2.40 -9.00
C LEU A 5 9.22 -3.09 -9.36
N GLU A 6 8.34 -3.28 -8.38
CA GLU A 6 7.02 -3.88 -8.58
C GLU A 6 6.17 -3.05 -9.57
N ALA A 7 6.16 -1.72 -9.42
CA ALA A 7 5.46 -0.83 -10.35
C ALA A 7 6.01 -0.93 -11.79
N LEU A 8 7.33 -0.93 -11.96
CA LEU A 8 7.99 -1.07 -13.28
C LEU A 8 7.66 -2.42 -13.92
N GLN A 9 7.80 -3.52 -13.17
CA GLN A 9 7.50 -4.86 -13.64
C GLN A 9 6.02 -5.01 -14.05
N THR A 10 5.12 -4.48 -13.21
CA THR A 10 3.67 -4.51 -13.47
C THR A 10 3.32 -3.71 -14.72
N SER A 11 3.89 -2.51 -14.84
CA SER A 11 3.75 -1.64 -16.01
C SER A 11 4.20 -2.35 -17.29
N ARG A 12 5.41 -2.92 -17.30
CA ARG A 12 5.94 -3.66 -18.46
C ARG A 12 5.07 -4.86 -18.82
N ASN A 13 4.67 -5.67 -17.84
CA ASN A 13 3.88 -6.87 -18.06
C ASN A 13 2.50 -6.53 -18.66
N LEU A 14 1.82 -5.51 -18.14
CA LEU A 14 0.54 -5.06 -18.68
C LEU A 14 0.67 -4.46 -20.08
N LYS A 15 1.70 -3.66 -20.33
CA LYS A 15 1.98 -3.12 -21.66
C LYS A 15 2.16 -4.24 -22.69
N SER A 16 2.93 -5.28 -22.34
CA SER A 16 3.09 -6.47 -23.19
C SER A 16 1.76 -7.21 -23.40
N PHE A 17 1.00 -7.43 -22.33
CA PHE A 17 -0.27 -8.15 -22.38
C PHE A 17 -1.28 -7.52 -23.34
N PHE A 18 -1.45 -6.19 -23.29
CA PHE A 18 -2.39 -5.48 -24.15
C PHE A 18 -1.89 -5.35 -25.59
N ARG A 19 -0.57 -5.24 -25.80
CA ARG A 19 0.03 -5.18 -27.14
C ARG A 19 -0.25 -6.44 -27.95
N GLU A 20 -0.17 -7.61 -27.33
CA GLU A 20 -0.53 -8.90 -27.94
C GLU A 20 -2.02 -9.01 -28.29
N ARG A 21 -2.87 -8.18 -27.68
CA ARG A 21 -4.34 -8.24 -27.77
C ARG A 21 -4.94 -7.01 -28.44
N HIS A 22 -4.14 -6.25 -29.19
CA HIS A 22 -4.53 -4.99 -29.84
C HIS A 22 -5.90 -5.06 -30.52
N ALA A 23 -6.16 -6.10 -31.33
CA ALA A 23 -7.39 -6.24 -32.10
C ALA A 23 -8.70 -6.28 -31.28
N ARG A 24 -8.63 -6.61 -29.98
CA ARG A 24 -9.80 -6.68 -29.09
C ARG A 24 -9.86 -5.54 -28.07
N CYS A 25 -8.78 -4.77 -27.93
CA CYS A 25 -8.57 -3.88 -26.79
C CYS A 25 -7.96 -2.53 -27.21
N GLU A 26 -8.23 -2.03 -28.42
CA GLU A 26 -7.62 -0.81 -28.97
C GLU A 26 -7.76 0.42 -28.06
N GLN A 27 -8.97 0.65 -27.50
CA GLN A 27 -9.23 1.75 -26.57
C GLN A 27 -8.42 1.61 -25.27
N VAL A 28 -8.30 0.39 -24.74
CA VAL A 28 -7.51 0.11 -23.54
C VAL A 28 -6.02 0.24 -23.82
N LEU A 29 -5.56 -0.14 -25.02
CA LEU A 29 -4.17 -0.01 -25.41
C LEU A 29 -3.74 1.46 -25.50
N THR A 30 -4.61 2.31 -26.06
CA THR A 30 -4.39 3.77 -26.09
C THR A 30 -4.27 4.34 -24.68
N PHE A 31 -5.15 3.90 -23.76
CA PHE A 31 -5.08 4.28 -22.35
C PHE A 31 -3.78 3.82 -21.65
N CYS A 32 -3.23 2.67 -22.07
CA CYS A 32 -2.01 2.10 -21.54
C CYS A 32 -0.71 2.67 -22.16
N GLU A 33 -0.79 3.60 -23.10
CA GLU A 33 0.39 4.20 -23.75
C GLU A 33 1.44 4.75 -22.76
N PRO A 34 1.04 5.45 -21.66
CA PRO A 34 1.98 6.01 -20.68
C PRO A 34 2.69 4.97 -19.79
N LEU A 35 2.34 3.68 -19.88
CA LEU A 35 3.06 2.63 -19.15
C LEU A 35 4.54 2.61 -19.56
N VAL A 36 5.43 2.55 -18.57
CA VAL A 36 6.89 2.51 -18.77
C VAL A 36 7.38 1.07 -18.95
N GLU A 37 8.39 0.91 -19.80
CA GLU A 37 9.20 -0.30 -19.91
C GLU A 37 10.67 0.10 -19.79
N ASP A 38 11.27 -0.12 -18.62
CA ASP A 38 12.69 0.12 -18.36
C ASP A 38 13.34 -1.15 -17.76
N ARG A 39 13.72 -2.05 -18.65
CA ARG A 39 14.34 -3.33 -18.27
C ARG A 39 15.73 -3.17 -17.67
N VAL A 40 16.41 -2.06 -17.97
CA VAL A 40 17.74 -1.79 -17.46
C VAL A 40 17.64 -1.44 -15.99
N LEU A 41 16.75 -0.50 -15.64
CA LEU A 41 16.49 -0.13 -14.26
C LEU A 41 15.89 -1.30 -13.45
N GLU A 42 14.95 -2.06 -14.01
CA GLU A 42 14.43 -3.29 -13.37
C GLU A 42 15.59 -4.23 -12.97
N LYS A 43 16.53 -4.45 -13.91
CA LYS A 43 17.67 -5.33 -13.68
C LYS A 43 18.64 -4.74 -12.64
N HIS A 44 18.99 -3.46 -12.74
CA HIS A 44 19.88 -2.81 -11.76
C HIS A 44 19.32 -2.90 -10.34
N ILE A 45 18.01 -2.67 -10.14
CA ILE A 45 17.39 -2.81 -8.82
C ILE A 45 17.42 -4.27 -8.37
N THR A 46 17.11 -5.23 -9.25
CA THR A 46 17.07 -6.67 -8.91
C THR A 46 18.46 -7.23 -8.58
N ASP A 47 19.49 -6.81 -9.31
CA ASP A 47 20.88 -7.23 -9.10
C ASP A 47 21.47 -6.62 -7.81
N ALA A 48 20.96 -5.46 -7.37
CA ALA A 48 21.48 -4.78 -6.19
C ALA A 48 20.69 -5.04 -4.90
N ILE A 49 19.38 -5.27 -4.99
CA ILE A 49 18.47 -5.38 -3.83
C ILE A 49 17.85 -6.78 -3.79
N ASP A 50 17.81 -7.39 -2.61
CA ASP A 50 17.13 -8.66 -2.39
C ASP A 50 15.64 -8.50 -2.05
N ASP A 51 14.92 -9.61 -1.96
CA ASP A 51 13.47 -9.63 -1.72
C ASP A 51 13.08 -9.09 -0.33
N THR A 52 14.04 -8.95 0.59
CA THR A 52 13.85 -8.36 1.92
C THR A 52 14.13 -6.85 1.95
N GLY A 53 14.66 -6.30 0.85
CA GLY A 53 15.02 -4.89 0.72
C GLY A 53 16.46 -4.56 1.13
N ASN A 54 17.29 -5.58 1.40
CA ASN A 54 18.70 -5.39 1.73
C ASN A 54 19.56 -5.34 0.47
N VAL A 55 20.71 -4.67 0.55
CA VAL A 55 21.69 -4.67 -0.54
C VAL A 55 22.39 -6.02 -0.60
N ARG A 56 22.32 -6.68 -1.76
CA ARG A 56 22.93 -8.00 -2.01
C ARG A 56 24.45 -7.94 -1.89
N ASP A 57 25.07 -9.05 -1.47
CA ASP A 57 26.53 -9.16 -1.35
C ASP A 57 27.25 -8.91 -2.67
N ASN A 58 26.62 -9.31 -3.77
CA ASN A 58 27.14 -9.19 -5.12
C ASN A 58 26.61 -7.95 -5.87
N ALA A 59 25.99 -6.99 -5.18
CA ALA A 59 25.49 -5.75 -5.79
C ALA A 59 26.60 -4.95 -6.49
N SER A 60 27.85 -5.10 -6.05
CA SER A 60 29.03 -4.67 -6.79
C SER A 60 30.20 -5.62 -6.52
N ARG A 61 31.19 -5.62 -7.42
CA ARG A 61 32.44 -6.38 -7.22
C ARG A 61 33.21 -5.88 -5.99
N GLU A 62 33.17 -4.58 -5.72
CA GLU A 62 33.83 -3.95 -4.59
C GLU A 62 33.17 -4.36 -3.27
N LEU A 63 31.84 -4.32 -3.19
CA LEU A 63 31.09 -4.75 -2.01
C LEU A 63 31.33 -6.23 -1.70
N LEU A 64 31.34 -7.07 -2.72
CA LEU A 64 31.62 -8.50 -2.57
C LEU A 64 33.01 -8.75 -1.96
N ASN A 65 34.02 -8.03 -2.44
CA ASN A 65 35.38 -8.14 -1.91
C ASN A 65 35.46 -7.64 -0.46
N ILE A 66 34.86 -6.49 -0.15
CA ILE A 66 34.83 -5.93 1.21
C ILE A 66 34.15 -6.91 2.17
N ARG A 67 32.97 -7.45 1.83
CA ARG A 67 32.25 -8.41 2.67
C ARG A 67 33.04 -9.69 2.90
N ARG A 68 33.77 -10.17 1.88
CA ARG A 68 34.67 -11.30 2.00
C ARG A 68 35.82 -11.01 2.98
N GLU A 69 36.47 -9.84 2.86
CA GLU A 69 37.53 -9.42 3.78
C GLU A 69 37.02 -9.30 5.23
N ILE A 70 35.83 -8.73 5.43
CA ILE A 70 35.16 -8.66 6.74
C ILE A 70 34.95 -10.06 7.32
N HIS A 71 34.44 -11.00 6.51
CA HIS A 71 34.17 -12.35 6.96
C HIS A 71 35.47 -13.09 7.34
N GLU A 72 36.51 -13.00 6.50
CA GLU A 72 37.81 -13.63 6.74
C GLU A 72 38.51 -13.04 7.98
N LEU A 73 38.49 -11.72 8.15
CA LEU A 73 39.06 -11.06 9.32
C LEU A 73 38.26 -11.37 10.60
N SER A 74 36.93 -11.36 10.54
CA SER A 74 36.04 -11.74 11.66
C SER A 74 36.31 -13.17 12.12
N ALA A 75 36.45 -14.11 11.19
CA ALA A 75 36.74 -15.50 11.51
C ALA A 75 38.10 -15.65 12.21
N ARG A 76 39.15 -14.99 11.69
CA ARG A 76 40.49 -14.99 12.32
C ARG A 76 40.45 -14.37 13.72
N LEU A 77 39.74 -13.26 13.89
CA LEU A 77 39.58 -12.57 15.17
C LEU A 77 38.85 -13.46 16.19
N ARG A 78 37.76 -14.11 15.78
CA ARG A 78 37.03 -15.05 16.65
C ARG A 78 37.90 -16.21 17.09
N ILE A 79 38.70 -16.80 16.21
CA ILE A 79 39.64 -17.88 16.58
C ILE A 79 40.64 -17.40 17.63
N ARG A 80 41.17 -16.17 17.50
CA ARG A 80 42.09 -15.61 18.48
C ARG A 80 41.41 -15.36 19.82
N LEU A 81 40.23 -14.73 19.81
CA LEU A 81 39.42 -14.50 21.00
C LEU A 81 38.98 -15.79 21.68
N GLN A 82 38.69 -16.87 20.94
CA GLN A 82 38.34 -18.18 21.52
C GLN A 82 39.52 -18.79 22.31
N ARG A 83 40.76 -18.66 21.82
CA ARG A 83 41.94 -19.11 22.57
C ARG A 83 42.12 -18.31 23.86
N MET A 84 41.90 -16.99 23.78
CA MET A 84 41.97 -16.10 24.94
C MET A 84 40.85 -16.40 25.94
N LEU A 85 39.62 -16.61 25.46
CA LEU A 85 38.47 -16.99 26.27
C LEU A 85 38.75 -18.26 27.08
N LYS A 86 39.32 -19.30 26.45
CA LYS A 86 39.69 -20.53 27.15
C LYS A 86 40.74 -20.27 28.25
N LYS A 87 41.79 -19.53 27.92
CA LYS A 87 42.86 -19.18 28.88
C LYS A 87 42.31 -18.36 30.06
N PHE A 88 41.51 -17.34 29.79
CA PHE A 88 40.94 -16.47 30.81
C PHE A 88 39.87 -17.17 31.67
N GLY A 89 39.19 -18.19 31.12
CA GLY A 89 38.29 -19.06 31.87
C GLY A 89 39.05 -19.95 32.85
N GLU A 90 40.17 -20.56 32.43
CA GLU A 90 41.06 -21.35 33.31
C GLU A 90 41.66 -20.49 34.44
N GLU A 91 41.86 -19.20 34.21
CA GLU A 91 42.36 -18.21 35.19
C GLU A 91 41.24 -17.53 36.03
N GLU A 92 39.98 -17.99 35.91
CA GLU A 92 38.78 -17.42 36.57
C GLU A 92 38.57 -15.90 36.38
N LEU A 93 39.04 -15.35 35.25
CA LEU A 93 38.96 -13.92 34.96
C LEU A 93 37.61 -13.49 34.35
N LEU A 94 36.88 -14.42 33.74
CA LEU A 94 35.64 -14.18 33.01
C LEU A 94 34.41 -14.18 33.94
N GLN A 95 33.44 -13.33 33.61
CA GLN A 95 32.11 -13.43 34.22
C GLN A 95 31.26 -14.50 33.51
N GLU A 96 31.37 -14.57 32.18
CA GLU A 96 30.61 -15.48 31.31
C GLU A 96 31.47 -15.93 30.13
N ASP A 97 31.36 -17.19 29.70
CA ASP A 97 32.23 -17.77 28.67
C ASP A 97 31.68 -17.60 27.25
N PHE A 98 31.57 -16.35 26.79
CA PHE A 98 31.19 -16.06 25.40
C PHE A 98 31.90 -14.82 24.84
N ILE A 99 32.01 -14.80 23.51
CA ILE A 99 32.48 -13.62 22.77
C ILE A 99 31.27 -12.76 22.43
N THR A 100 31.36 -11.46 22.65
CA THR A 100 30.28 -10.52 22.31
C THR A 100 30.79 -9.31 21.55
N GLN A 101 29.88 -8.43 21.13
CA GLN A 101 30.22 -7.16 20.51
C GLN A 101 29.70 -5.97 21.32
N ARG A 102 30.53 -4.92 21.40
CA ARG A 102 30.18 -3.59 21.95
C ARG A 102 30.63 -2.53 20.95
N ASP A 103 29.71 -1.65 20.56
CA ASP A 103 29.97 -0.58 19.58
C ASP A 103 30.68 -1.07 18.30
N GLY A 104 30.29 -2.27 17.83
CA GLY A 104 30.86 -2.90 16.64
C GLY A 104 32.23 -3.57 16.82
N ARG A 105 32.78 -3.60 18.05
CA ARG A 105 34.06 -4.26 18.39
C ARG A 105 33.83 -5.58 19.12
N PHE A 106 34.62 -6.59 18.80
CA PHE A 106 34.59 -7.86 19.53
C PHE A 106 35.31 -7.73 20.86
N VAL A 107 34.65 -8.20 21.92
CA VAL A 107 35.08 -8.03 23.31
C VAL A 107 34.79 -9.29 24.14
N LEU A 108 35.50 -9.44 25.24
CA LEU A 108 35.32 -10.50 26.24
C LEU A 108 34.74 -9.92 27.55
N PRO A 109 33.77 -10.60 28.18
CA PRO A 109 33.18 -10.16 29.44
C PRO A 109 34.03 -10.58 30.64
N LEU A 110 34.85 -9.67 31.16
CA LEU A 110 35.66 -9.88 32.37
C LEU A 110 34.91 -9.48 33.63
N ARG A 111 35.25 -10.12 34.76
CA ARG A 111 34.80 -9.65 36.08
C ARG A 111 35.39 -8.27 36.35
N VAL A 112 34.61 -7.38 36.96
CA VAL A 112 35.08 -6.01 37.24
C VAL A 112 36.30 -5.98 38.16
N GLU A 113 36.42 -6.96 39.04
CA GLU A 113 37.55 -7.14 39.96
C GLU A 113 38.85 -7.50 39.23
N THR A 114 38.76 -8.24 38.12
CA THR A 114 39.89 -8.72 37.34
C THR A 114 40.24 -7.80 36.16
N LYS A 115 39.55 -6.67 35.99
CA LYS A 115 39.77 -5.75 34.85
C LYS A 115 41.19 -5.19 34.70
N ARG A 116 42.06 -5.34 35.70
CA ARG A 116 43.47 -4.90 35.68
C ARG A 116 44.45 -6.02 35.35
N SER A 117 44.02 -7.29 35.36
CA SER A 117 44.90 -8.43 35.06
C SER A 117 45.06 -8.70 33.58
N VAL A 118 44.20 -8.13 32.74
CA VAL A 118 44.25 -8.23 31.27
C VAL A 118 44.52 -6.86 30.68
N GLU A 119 45.55 -6.75 29.83
CA GLU A 119 45.80 -5.53 29.07
C GLU A 119 44.79 -5.41 27.92
N GLY A 120 44.11 -4.26 27.86
CA GLY A 120 43.07 -4.02 26.88
C GLY A 120 42.32 -2.72 27.10
N ILE A 121 41.31 -2.50 26.25
CA ILE A 121 40.44 -1.33 26.28
C ILE A 121 39.05 -1.76 26.74
N ILE A 122 38.47 -1.05 27.69
CA ILE A 122 37.10 -1.31 28.16
C ILE A 122 36.12 -0.52 27.29
N HIS A 123 35.20 -1.22 26.63
CA HIS A 123 34.16 -0.64 25.76
C HIS A 123 32.79 -0.50 26.45
N GLY A 124 32.69 -0.90 27.71
CA GLY A 124 31.48 -0.72 28.48
C GLY A 124 31.43 -1.57 29.73
N VAL A 125 30.39 -1.34 30.53
CA VAL A 125 30.12 -2.06 31.77
C VAL A 125 28.67 -2.58 31.71
N SER A 126 28.41 -3.75 32.29
CA SER A 126 27.05 -4.28 32.41
C SER A 126 26.19 -3.40 33.33
N ALA A 127 24.86 -3.52 33.19
CA ALA A 127 23.92 -2.77 34.03
C ALA A 127 24.05 -3.08 35.53
N SER A 128 24.46 -4.30 35.89
CA SER A 128 24.73 -4.70 37.27
C SER A 128 26.06 -4.13 37.80
N GLY A 129 26.92 -3.58 36.94
CA GLY A 129 28.23 -3.08 37.32
C GLY A 129 29.24 -4.17 37.65
N GLN A 130 28.95 -5.45 37.36
CA GLN A 130 29.80 -6.60 37.71
C GLN A 130 30.65 -7.13 36.54
N THR A 131 30.32 -6.75 35.31
CA THR A 131 31.02 -7.19 34.09
C THR A 131 31.59 -6.00 33.34
N VAL A 132 32.87 -6.05 32.97
CA VAL A 132 33.45 -5.13 31.99
C VAL A 132 33.62 -5.83 30.65
N PHE A 133 33.26 -5.15 29.57
CA PHE A 133 33.46 -5.65 28.21
C PHE A 133 34.81 -5.15 27.70
N MET A 134 35.80 -6.03 27.69
CA MET A 134 37.18 -5.69 27.36
C MET A 134 37.57 -6.19 25.97
N GLU A 135 38.18 -5.32 25.18
CA GLU A 135 38.97 -5.64 24.00
C GLU A 135 40.42 -5.92 24.41
N PRO A 136 40.92 -7.16 24.32
CA PRO A 136 42.31 -7.46 24.63
C PRO A 136 43.28 -6.78 23.66
N ALA A 137 44.43 -6.31 24.16
CA ALA A 137 45.44 -5.59 23.37
C ALA A 137 45.90 -6.38 22.13
N GLU A 138 46.01 -7.71 22.22
CA GLU A 138 46.40 -8.57 21.09
C GLU A 138 45.40 -8.57 19.92
N THR A 139 44.18 -8.11 20.15
CA THR A 139 43.10 -8.06 19.15
C THR A 139 42.83 -6.66 18.61
N TYR A 140 43.53 -5.65 19.16
CA TYR A 140 43.31 -4.23 18.86
C TYR A 140 43.43 -3.91 17.37
N GLU A 141 44.51 -4.36 16.74
CA GLU A 141 44.72 -4.13 15.30
C GLU A 141 43.63 -4.77 14.45
N MET A 142 43.26 -6.02 14.75
CA MET A 142 42.24 -6.76 14.00
C MET A 142 40.85 -6.14 14.14
N ASN A 143 40.49 -5.64 15.33
CA ASN A 143 39.24 -4.93 15.56
C ASN A 143 39.22 -3.57 14.84
N ASN A 144 40.33 -2.84 14.82
CA ASN A 144 40.43 -1.58 14.08
C ASN A 144 40.31 -1.79 12.57
N ASP A 145 41.01 -2.79 12.02
CA ASP A 145 40.91 -3.16 10.61
C ASP A 145 39.48 -3.57 10.24
N LEU A 146 38.82 -4.33 11.12
CA LEU A 146 37.40 -4.68 10.95
C LEU A 146 36.51 -3.43 10.93
N ALA A 147 36.73 -2.48 11.84
CA ALA A 147 35.99 -1.23 11.88
C ALA A 147 36.19 -0.39 10.60
N ILE A 148 37.41 -0.35 10.06
CA ILE A 148 37.72 0.31 8.78
C ILE A 148 36.98 -0.38 7.63
N LEU A 149 36.99 -1.71 7.58
CA LEU A 149 36.29 -2.48 6.55
C LEU A 149 34.77 -2.28 6.62
N ASN A 150 34.18 -2.34 7.81
CA ASN A 150 32.75 -2.03 8.01
C ASN A 150 32.43 -0.61 7.53
N GLY A 151 33.28 0.37 7.83
CA GLY A 151 33.12 1.74 7.33
C GLY A 151 33.29 1.89 5.81
N ARG A 152 34.07 1.01 5.15
CA ARG A 152 34.14 0.92 3.69
C ARG A 152 32.88 0.30 3.12
N GLU A 153 32.38 -0.78 3.73
CA GLU A 153 31.14 -1.45 3.34
C GLU A 153 29.96 -0.47 3.33
N GLN A 154 29.78 0.28 4.41
CA GLN A 154 28.69 1.26 4.51
C GLN A 154 28.78 2.35 3.44
N ARG A 155 29.99 2.84 3.13
CA ARG A 155 30.18 3.82 2.05
C ARG A 155 29.84 3.24 0.69
N GLU A 156 30.22 2.00 0.43
CA GLU A 156 29.91 1.33 -0.82
C GLU A 156 28.41 1.06 -0.98
N ILE A 157 27.74 0.62 0.09
CA ILE A 157 26.27 0.49 0.15
C ILE A 157 25.60 1.83 -0.20
N ILE A 158 26.02 2.92 0.44
CA ILE A 158 25.46 4.27 0.18
C ILE A 158 25.70 4.67 -1.29
N ARG A 159 26.87 4.40 -1.85
CA ARG A 159 27.19 4.70 -3.26
C ARG A 159 26.26 3.94 -4.22
N ILE A 160 26.06 2.64 -4.00
CA ILE A 160 25.16 1.79 -4.80
C ILE A 160 23.73 2.34 -4.72
N LEU A 161 23.22 2.58 -3.51
CA LEU A 161 21.86 3.10 -3.31
C LEU A 161 21.67 4.49 -3.92
N THR A 162 22.66 5.37 -3.83
CA THR A 162 22.62 6.72 -4.43
C THR A 162 22.57 6.64 -5.95
N THR A 163 23.32 5.71 -6.55
CA THR A 163 23.32 5.48 -7.99
C THR A 163 21.94 5.04 -8.47
N ILE A 164 21.38 3.99 -7.86
CA ILE A 164 20.04 3.48 -8.22
C ILE A 164 18.96 4.54 -7.98
N THR A 165 19.07 5.29 -6.88
CA THR A 165 18.12 6.39 -6.59
C THR A 165 18.17 7.47 -7.65
N SER A 166 19.36 7.79 -8.18
CA SER A 166 19.50 8.76 -9.27
C SER A 166 18.90 8.25 -10.57
N GLU A 167 19.08 6.95 -10.88
CA GLU A 167 18.45 6.32 -12.04
C GLU A 167 16.92 6.34 -11.94
N VAL A 168 16.37 5.99 -10.78
CA VAL A 168 14.92 6.11 -10.51
C VAL A 168 14.45 7.55 -10.65
N GLY A 169 15.22 8.51 -10.12
CA GLY A 169 14.92 9.93 -10.21
C GLY A 169 14.81 10.43 -11.65
N ALA A 170 15.68 9.94 -12.54
CA ALA A 170 15.70 10.31 -13.96
C ALA A 170 14.43 9.88 -14.73
N VAL A 171 13.76 8.81 -14.29
CA VAL A 171 12.53 8.29 -14.92
C VAL A 171 11.27 8.47 -14.05
N SER A 172 11.37 9.25 -12.98
CA SER A 172 10.32 9.42 -11.96
C SER A 172 8.97 9.83 -12.55
N TYR A 173 8.93 10.83 -13.44
CA TYR A 173 7.69 11.26 -14.10
C TYR A 173 7.01 10.14 -14.89
N GLY A 174 7.79 9.31 -15.58
CA GLY A 174 7.26 8.15 -16.29
C GLY A 174 6.66 7.13 -15.32
N ILE A 175 7.33 6.87 -14.20
CA ILE A 175 6.84 5.95 -13.16
C ILE A 175 5.53 6.47 -12.56
N GLU A 176 5.44 7.77 -12.23
CA GLU A 176 4.21 8.38 -11.70
C GLU A 176 3.05 8.27 -12.69
N SER A 177 3.30 8.56 -13.96
CA SER A 177 2.29 8.41 -15.02
C SER A 177 1.85 6.95 -15.17
N ALA A 178 2.79 5.99 -15.10
CA ALA A 178 2.45 4.58 -15.14
C ALA A 178 1.58 4.19 -13.94
N VAL A 179 1.91 4.63 -12.72
CA VAL A 179 1.12 4.35 -11.51
C VAL A 179 -0.30 4.90 -11.62
N ALA A 180 -0.48 6.10 -12.18
CA ALA A 180 -1.81 6.66 -12.42
C ALA A 180 -2.65 5.77 -13.36
N VAL A 181 -2.05 5.31 -14.46
CA VAL A 181 -2.69 4.38 -15.41
C VAL A 181 -3.02 3.04 -14.73
N LEU A 182 -2.08 2.48 -13.97
CA LEU A 182 -2.27 1.24 -13.22
C LEU A 182 -3.44 1.35 -12.24
N THR A 183 -3.58 2.49 -11.55
CA THR A 183 -4.64 2.74 -10.58
C THR A 183 -6.02 2.79 -11.24
N GLU A 184 -6.11 3.44 -12.40
CA GLU A 184 -7.37 3.49 -13.16
C GLU A 184 -7.73 2.11 -13.73
N LEU A 185 -6.75 1.36 -14.25
CA LEU A 185 -6.97 -0.01 -14.71
C LEU A 185 -7.46 -0.92 -13.59
N ASP A 186 -6.87 -0.82 -12.39
CA ASP A 186 -7.32 -1.58 -11.21
C ASP A 186 -8.77 -1.21 -10.85
N THR A 187 -9.11 0.07 -10.89
CA THR A 187 -10.47 0.55 -10.64
C THR A 187 -11.46 0.02 -11.68
N ILE A 188 -11.13 0.06 -12.97
CA ILE A 188 -11.96 -0.49 -14.05
C ILE A 188 -12.15 -2.01 -13.86
N LEU A 189 -11.07 -2.73 -13.55
CA LEU A 189 -11.11 -4.18 -13.33
C LEU A 189 -11.96 -4.54 -12.11
N ALA A 190 -11.87 -3.77 -11.04
CA ALA A 190 -12.69 -3.95 -9.84
C ALA A 190 -14.19 -3.76 -10.16
N ARG A 191 -14.56 -2.74 -10.95
CA ARG A 191 -15.95 -2.53 -11.39
C ARG A 191 -16.44 -3.64 -12.31
N ALA A 192 -15.59 -4.11 -13.22
CA ALA A 192 -15.91 -5.23 -14.11
C ALA A 192 -16.13 -6.54 -13.33
N ARG A 193 -15.25 -6.85 -12.38
CA ARG A 193 -15.41 -8.01 -11.48
C ARG A 193 -16.68 -7.90 -10.65
N PHE A 194 -16.94 -6.73 -10.08
CA PHE A 194 -18.19 -6.48 -9.35
C PHE A 194 -19.42 -6.80 -10.22
N ALA A 195 -19.44 -6.34 -11.47
CA ALA A 195 -20.53 -6.62 -12.40
C ALA A 195 -20.68 -8.11 -12.69
N LEU A 196 -19.59 -8.82 -12.96
CA LEU A 196 -19.61 -10.28 -13.20
C LEU A 196 -20.10 -11.06 -11.98
N ASP A 197 -19.58 -10.75 -10.79
CA ASP A 197 -19.88 -11.46 -9.56
C ASP A 197 -21.32 -11.22 -9.08
N HIS A 198 -21.88 -10.06 -9.39
CA HIS A 198 -23.18 -9.62 -8.88
C HIS A 198 -24.29 -9.57 -9.93
N GLY A 199 -23.99 -9.85 -11.20
CA GLY A 199 -24.96 -9.76 -12.29
C GLY A 199 -25.29 -8.31 -12.66
N GLY A 200 -24.31 -7.42 -12.58
CA GLY A 200 -24.43 -6.02 -12.98
C GLY A 200 -24.70 -5.91 -14.48
N ILE A 201 -25.63 -5.04 -14.85
CA ILE A 201 -26.06 -4.79 -16.23
C ILE A 201 -25.53 -3.44 -16.68
N LYS A 202 -24.95 -3.36 -17.89
CA LYS A 202 -24.46 -2.10 -18.46
C LYS A 202 -25.62 -1.10 -18.57
N PRO A 203 -25.52 0.10 -17.98
CA PRO A 203 -26.58 1.11 -18.11
C PRO A 203 -26.62 1.67 -19.53
N VAL A 204 -27.80 2.13 -19.93
CA VAL A 204 -28.02 2.89 -21.17
C VAL A 204 -28.01 4.37 -20.81
N ILE A 205 -27.04 5.10 -21.35
CA ILE A 205 -26.95 6.55 -21.17
C ILE A 205 -27.65 7.22 -22.35
N VAL A 206 -28.70 7.99 -22.06
CA VAL A 206 -29.55 8.67 -23.03
C VAL A 206 -29.48 10.19 -22.87
N ASP A 207 -29.90 10.94 -23.88
CA ASP A 207 -29.91 12.42 -23.87
C ASP A 207 -31.26 13.02 -23.42
N ASP A 208 -32.31 12.21 -23.38
CA ASP A 208 -33.64 12.62 -22.94
C ASP A 208 -33.75 12.76 -21.40
N GLU A 209 -34.83 13.37 -20.93
CA GLU A 209 -35.07 13.53 -19.48
C GLU A 209 -35.59 12.26 -18.81
N GLU A 210 -35.85 11.18 -19.56
CA GLU A 210 -36.48 9.98 -19.02
C GLU A 210 -35.52 9.22 -18.08
N ILE A 211 -36.12 8.57 -17.10
CA ILE A 211 -35.43 7.60 -16.25
C ILE A 211 -36.26 6.34 -16.28
N GLU A 212 -35.66 5.22 -16.68
CA GLU A 212 -36.26 3.90 -16.62
C GLU A 212 -35.35 2.96 -15.84
N LEU A 213 -35.84 2.51 -14.69
CA LEU A 213 -35.19 1.50 -13.87
C LEU A 213 -36.08 0.26 -13.86
N THR A 214 -35.59 -0.87 -14.34
CA THR A 214 -36.38 -2.10 -14.45
C THR A 214 -35.69 -3.25 -13.72
N ASN A 215 -36.43 -3.88 -12.81
CA ASN A 215 -35.98 -4.98 -11.96
C ASN A 215 -34.68 -4.68 -11.19
N VAL A 216 -34.56 -3.46 -10.66
CA VAL A 216 -33.35 -3.03 -9.93
C VAL A 216 -33.39 -3.46 -8.48
N HIS A 217 -32.23 -3.91 -7.97
CA HIS A 217 -32.06 -4.33 -6.59
C HIS A 217 -31.24 -3.30 -5.80
N HIS A 218 -31.53 -3.15 -4.51
CA HIS A 218 -30.64 -2.40 -3.62
C HIS A 218 -29.29 -3.15 -3.51
N PRO A 219 -28.16 -2.57 -3.92
CA PRO A 219 -26.90 -3.32 -4.09
C PRO A 219 -26.42 -3.98 -2.80
N ILE A 220 -26.44 -3.26 -1.68
CA ILE A 220 -26.02 -3.82 -0.38
C ILE A 220 -26.93 -4.96 0.08
N LEU A 221 -28.24 -4.87 -0.15
CA LEU A 221 -29.18 -5.93 0.24
C LEU A 221 -28.98 -7.16 -0.65
N ALA A 222 -28.80 -6.97 -1.96
CA ALA A 222 -28.53 -8.06 -2.89
C ALA A 222 -27.23 -8.80 -2.54
N ILE A 223 -26.16 -8.08 -2.19
CA ILE A 223 -24.89 -8.66 -1.75
C ILE A 223 -25.07 -9.47 -0.46
N ASN A 224 -25.76 -8.91 0.54
CA ASN A 224 -25.99 -9.59 1.81
C ASN A 224 -26.89 -10.82 1.65
N ALA A 225 -27.92 -10.73 0.82
CA ALA A 225 -28.84 -11.81 0.53
C ALA A 225 -28.16 -13.02 -0.13
N LYS A 226 -27.13 -12.81 -0.97
CA LYS A 226 -26.31 -13.92 -1.47
C LYS A 226 -25.61 -14.70 -0.35
N ARG A 227 -25.28 -14.05 0.76
CA ARG A 227 -24.63 -14.69 1.93
C ARG A 227 -25.64 -15.40 2.82
N THR A 228 -26.81 -14.80 3.04
CA THR A 228 -27.86 -15.32 3.92
C THR A 228 -28.87 -16.23 3.23
N ARG A 229 -28.83 -16.32 1.90
CA ARG A 229 -29.81 -17.01 1.02
C ARG A 229 -31.22 -16.42 1.11
N ASP A 230 -31.33 -15.14 1.46
CA ASP A 230 -32.60 -14.41 1.45
C ASP A 230 -33.00 -13.99 0.04
N VAL A 231 -34.30 -13.73 -0.17
CA VAL A 231 -34.83 -13.21 -1.43
C VAL A 231 -35.01 -11.69 -1.33
N VAL A 232 -34.36 -10.95 -2.21
CA VAL A 232 -34.55 -9.50 -2.34
C VAL A 232 -35.52 -9.24 -3.48
N ILE A 233 -36.62 -8.55 -3.19
CA ILE A 233 -37.61 -8.18 -4.20
C ILE A 233 -37.10 -6.98 -5.01
N PRO A 234 -37.00 -7.08 -6.35
CA PRO A 234 -36.60 -5.95 -7.18
C PRO A 234 -37.71 -4.90 -7.28
N LEU A 235 -37.34 -3.68 -7.67
CA LEU A 235 -38.28 -2.62 -8.00
C LEU A 235 -38.11 -2.17 -9.45
N SER A 236 -39.19 -1.64 -10.02
CA SER A 236 -39.18 -0.97 -11.31
C SER A 236 -39.84 0.40 -11.18
N VAL A 237 -39.27 1.42 -11.80
CA VAL A 237 -39.76 2.78 -11.79
C VAL A 237 -39.45 3.49 -13.10
N ARG A 238 -40.41 4.30 -13.58
CA ARG A 238 -40.25 5.15 -14.75
C ARG A 238 -40.60 6.59 -14.41
N PHE A 239 -39.76 7.53 -14.84
CA PHE A 239 -40.02 8.96 -14.84
C PHE A 239 -39.98 9.45 -16.29
N ASP A 240 -41.01 10.15 -16.72
CA ASP A 240 -41.17 10.68 -18.08
C ASP A 240 -41.88 12.06 -18.03
N ALA A 241 -42.24 12.60 -19.20
CA ALA A 241 -42.93 13.89 -19.30
C ALA A 241 -44.26 13.95 -18.53
N THR A 242 -44.93 12.80 -18.34
CA THR A 242 -46.21 12.70 -17.64
C THR A 242 -46.04 12.33 -16.16
N THR A 243 -44.98 11.58 -15.82
CA THR A 243 -44.71 11.09 -14.47
C THR A 243 -43.42 11.70 -13.94
N ARG A 244 -43.54 12.89 -13.33
CA ARG A 244 -42.41 13.66 -12.78
C ARG A 244 -42.16 13.44 -11.29
N GLY A 245 -43.08 12.77 -10.59
CA GLY A 245 -43.00 12.50 -9.16
C GLY A 245 -43.81 11.28 -8.76
N ILE A 246 -43.35 10.58 -7.73
CA ILE A 246 -43.97 9.33 -7.25
C ILE A 246 -44.16 9.42 -5.74
N LEU A 247 -45.40 9.19 -5.29
CA LEU A 247 -45.73 9.08 -3.87
C LEU A 247 -45.67 7.61 -3.45
N ILE A 248 -44.75 7.28 -2.53
CA ILE A 248 -44.62 5.93 -1.98
C ILE A 248 -45.30 5.88 -0.60
N SER A 249 -46.47 5.25 -0.52
CA SER A 249 -47.21 5.01 0.73
C SER A 249 -47.14 3.56 1.19
N GLY A 250 -47.35 3.31 2.49
CA GLY A 250 -47.38 1.96 3.06
C GLY A 250 -46.97 1.93 4.53
N PRO A 251 -47.08 0.78 5.21
CA PRO A 251 -46.72 0.65 6.63
C PRO A 251 -45.23 0.93 6.88
N ASN A 252 -44.89 1.26 8.13
CA ASN A 252 -43.49 1.33 8.56
C ASN A 252 -42.84 -0.06 8.41
N ALA A 253 -41.54 -0.09 8.08
CA ALA A 253 -40.80 -1.28 7.65
C ALA A 253 -41.23 -1.90 6.30
N GLY A 254 -42.20 -1.34 5.57
CA GLY A 254 -42.59 -1.79 4.22
C GLY A 254 -41.62 -1.45 3.09
N GLY A 255 -40.33 -1.24 3.38
CA GLY A 255 -39.31 -1.03 2.33
C GLY A 255 -39.28 0.35 1.64
N LYS A 256 -40.12 1.32 2.02
CA LYS A 256 -40.18 2.65 1.37
C LYS A 256 -38.82 3.36 1.26
N THR A 257 -38.10 3.47 2.37
CA THR A 257 -36.77 4.09 2.41
C THR A 257 -35.74 3.29 1.62
N VAL A 258 -35.86 1.95 1.62
CA VAL A 258 -35.00 1.06 0.84
C VAL A 258 -35.24 1.26 -0.65
N ALA A 259 -36.50 1.40 -1.08
CA ALA A 259 -36.85 1.68 -2.47
C ALA A 259 -36.25 3.01 -2.95
N MET A 260 -36.38 4.09 -2.17
CA MET A 260 -35.75 5.38 -2.51
C MET A 260 -34.22 5.28 -2.59
N LYS A 261 -33.58 4.58 -1.64
CA LYS A 261 -32.13 4.35 -1.67
C LYS A 261 -31.71 3.51 -2.87
N ALA A 262 -32.48 2.48 -3.23
CA ALA A 262 -32.20 1.65 -4.38
C ALA A 262 -32.23 2.45 -5.69
N ILE A 263 -33.22 3.33 -5.87
CA ILE A 263 -33.28 4.24 -7.02
C ILE A 263 -32.02 5.13 -7.09
N GLY A 264 -31.73 5.85 -6.00
CA GLY A 264 -30.58 6.77 -5.95
C GLY A 264 -29.22 6.08 -6.09
N LEU A 265 -29.06 4.89 -5.53
CA LEU A 265 -27.83 4.09 -5.65
C LEU A 265 -27.67 3.53 -7.06
N THR A 266 -28.72 2.99 -7.68
CA THR A 266 -28.69 2.53 -9.08
C THR A 266 -28.22 3.63 -10.02
N MET A 267 -28.79 4.84 -9.90
CA MET A 267 -28.40 5.98 -10.71
C MET A 267 -26.96 6.43 -10.42
N SER A 268 -26.58 6.49 -9.14
CA SER A 268 -25.19 6.81 -8.73
C SER A 268 -24.17 5.81 -9.28
N MET A 269 -24.49 4.51 -9.23
CA MET A 269 -23.66 3.44 -9.78
C MET A 269 -23.46 3.65 -11.28
N ALA A 270 -24.54 3.88 -12.03
CA ALA A 270 -24.49 4.11 -13.47
C ALA A 270 -23.59 5.30 -13.83
N MET A 271 -23.73 6.44 -13.14
CA MET A 271 -22.89 7.63 -13.36
C MET A 271 -21.44 7.44 -12.94
N SER A 272 -21.16 6.51 -12.04
CA SER A 272 -19.80 6.18 -11.57
C SER A 272 -19.13 5.08 -12.39
N GLY A 273 -19.74 4.63 -13.49
CA GLY A 273 -19.24 3.52 -14.31
C GLY A 273 -19.34 2.15 -13.64
N ILE A 274 -20.14 2.02 -12.58
CA ILE A 274 -20.45 0.74 -11.93
C ILE A 274 -21.76 0.21 -12.52
N PHE A 275 -21.76 -1.02 -13.02
CA PHE A 275 -22.96 -1.59 -13.63
C PHE A 275 -24.02 -1.87 -12.55
N PRO A 276 -25.22 -1.27 -12.63
CA PRO A 276 -26.27 -1.47 -11.64
C PRO A 276 -26.83 -2.90 -11.63
N LEU A 277 -27.48 -3.28 -10.54
CA LEU A 277 -28.11 -4.61 -10.38
C LEU A 277 -29.55 -4.62 -10.90
N GLY A 278 -29.68 -4.42 -12.20
CA GLY A 278 -30.94 -4.32 -12.94
C GLY A 278 -30.79 -3.38 -14.14
N MET A 279 -31.82 -3.26 -14.97
CA MET A 279 -31.77 -2.38 -16.14
C MET A 279 -31.90 -0.92 -15.70
N CYS A 280 -31.07 -0.06 -16.28
CA CYS A 280 -31.03 1.37 -15.99
C CYS A 280 -30.82 2.14 -17.29
N SER A 281 -31.80 2.96 -17.65
CA SER A 281 -31.72 3.93 -18.74
C SER A 281 -31.93 5.32 -18.17
N MET A 282 -30.96 6.22 -18.34
CA MET A 282 -31.09 7.60 -17.85
C MET A 282 -30.02 8.53 -18.41
N ARG A 283 -30.35 9.83 -18.45
CA ARG A 283 -29.37 10.91 -18.57
C ARG A 283 -28.69 11.24 -17.23
N PRO A 284 -27.33 11.37 -17.18
CA PRO A 284 -26.57 11.82 -16.02
C PRO A 284 -27.15 13.10 -15.41
N ARG A 285 -27.37 13.09 -14.10
CA ARG A 285 -28.03 14.20 -13.39
C ARG A 285 -27.62 14.25 -11.93
N ARG A 286 -27.84 15.41 -11.32
CA ARG A 286 -27.63 15.59 -9.87
C ARG A 286 -28.65 14.76 -9.09
N ILE A 287 -28.18 14.05 -8.06
CA ILE A 287 -29.03 13.31 -7.13
C ILE A 287 -28.98 14.02 -5.77
N THR A 288 -30.12 14.51 -5.32
CA THR A 288 -30.28 15.15 -4.01
C THR A 288 -31.16 14.29 -3.12
N THR A 289 -30.87 14.23 -1.82
CA THR A 289 -31.65 13.42 -0.88
C THR A 289 -31.97 14.19 0.40
N ALA A 290 -33.21 14.05 0.86
CA ALA A 290 -33.65 14.44 2.18
C ALA A 290 -34.11 13.18 2.95
N ILE A 291 -33.15 12.33 3.32
CA ILE A 291 -33.39 11.04 3.99
C ILE A 291 -32.75 11.03 5.38
N GLY A 292 -33.52 10.63 6.39
CA GLY A 292 -33.07 10.43 7.78
C GLY A 292 -33.11 11.68 8.66
N ASP A 293 -33.09 11.45 9.97
CA ASP A 293 -33.01 12.48 11.00
C ASP A 293 -31.54 12.63 11.43
N HIS A 294 -30.88 13.72 11.02
CA HIS A 294 -29.62 14.10 11.66
C HIS A 294 -29.98 14.78 12.98
N GLN A 295 -29.83 14.04 14.08
CA GLN A 295 -29.70 14.65 15.40
C GLN A 295 -28.24 15.12 15.54
N SER A 296 -27.94 16.35 15.14
CA SER A 296 -26.67 16.96 15.55
C SER A 296 -26.88 17.56 16.93
N ILE A 297 -26.20 17.04 17.94
CA ILE A 297 -26.11 17.69 19.27
C ILE A 297 -25.37 19.04 19.14
N GLU A 298 -24.58 19.23 18.08
CA GLU A 298 -23.76 20.44 17.84
C GLU A 298 -24.52 21.61 17.20
N SER A 299 -25.72 21.40 16.65
CA SER A 299 -26.58 22.50 16.21
C SER A 299 -27.87 22.49 17.02
N ASN A 300 -28.08 23.53 17.83
CA ASN A 300 -29.28 23.78 18.64
C ASN A 300 -30.57 23.98 17.78
N LEU A 301 -30.61 23.42 16.58
CA LEU A 301 -31.75 23.47 15.66
C LEU A 301 -32.69 22.29 15.95
N SER A 302 -33.98 22.58 16.08
CA SER A 302 -35.03 21.57 16.11
C SER A 302 -34.94 20.66 14.88
N THR A 303 -35.24 19.37 15.04
CA THR A 303 -35.33 18.37 13.94
C THR A 303 -36.18 18.86 12.76
N PHE A 304 -37.15 19.72 13.03
CA PHE A 304 -37.98 20.35 12.00
C PHE A 304 -37.22 21.43 11.21
N SER A 305 -36.44 22.28 11.88
CA SER A 305 -35.66 23.34 11.24
C SER A 305 -34.56 22.76 10.34
N SER A 306 -33.91 21.68 10.76
CA SER A 306 -32.91 20.99 9.92
C SER A 306 -33.54 20.35 8.67
N GLN A 307 -34.74 19.79 8.79
CA GLN A 307 -35.50 19.28 7.64
C GLN A 307 -35.88 20.40 6.65
N ILE A 308 -36.34 21.56 7.12
CA ILE A 308 -36.66 22.70 6.25
C ILE A 308 -35.42 23.22 5.53
N ILE A 309 -34.30 23.39 6.24
CA ILE A 309 -33.03 23.82 5.63
C ILE A 309 -32.63 22.85 4.51
N ARG A 310 -32.75 21.55 4.76
CA ARG A 310 -32.43 20.53 3.75
C ARG A 310 -33.34 20.58 2.54
N LEU A 311 -34.64 20.80 2.73
CA LEU A 311 -35.59 20.97 1.62
C LEU A 311 -35.28 22.23 0.81
N ARG A 312 -34.97 23.35 1.48
CA ARG A 312 -34.51 24.57 0.81
C ARG A 312 -33.26 24.30 -0.04
N ASP A 313 -32.29 23.59 0.52
CA ASP A 313 -31.05 23.25 -0.19
C ASP A 313 -31.30 22.30 -1.37
N VAL A 314 -32.24 21.36 -1.25
CA VAL A 314 -32.67 20.52 -2.38
C VAL A 314 -33.27 21.41 -3.49
N LEU A 315 -34.21 22.28 -3.13
CA LEU A 315 -34.90 23.16 -4.08
C LEU A 315 -33.93 24.10 -4.80
N SER A 316 -32.96 24.67 -4.09
CA SER A 316 -31.97 25.59 -4.69
C SER A 316 -31.07 24.93 -5.74
N HIS A 317 -30.99 23.60 -5.78
CA HIS A 317 -30.25 22.83 -6.78
C HIS A 317 -31.12 22.22 -7.87
N CYS A 318 -32.45 22.31 -7.75
CA CYS A 318 -33.41 21.83 -8.74
C CYS A 318 -33.82 22.94 -9.74
N ASP A 319 -33.84 24.19 -9.30
CA ASP A 319 -34.02 25.34 -10.19
C ASP A 319 -32.70 25.54 -10.96
N GLY A 320 -32.74 25.59 -12.29
CA GLY A 320 -31.58 25.66 -13.19
C GLY A 320 -30.66 26.90 -13.07
N ASN A 321 -30.63 27.55 -11.90
CA ASN A 321 -29.81 28.70 -11.53
C ASN A 321 -28.62 28.36 -10.62
N ALA A 322 -28.31 27.08 -10.37
CA ALA A 322 -27.09 26.74 -9.64
C ALA A 322 -25.85 27.00 -10.52
N PRO A 323 -24.86 27.82 -10.08
CA PRO A 323 -23.60 27.93 -10.80
C PRO A 323 -22.91 26.56 -10.82
N ALA A 324 -22.28 26.25 -11.96
CA ALA A 324 -21.56 25.01 -12.24
C ALA A 324 -20.50 24.67 -11.17
#